data_AF-A0A1F4V5B4-F1
#
_entry.id   AF-A0A1F4V5B4-F1
#
_cell.length_a   1.000
_cell.length_b   1.000
_cell.length_c   1.000
_cell.angle_alpha   90.00
_cell.angle_beta   90.00
_cell.angle_gamma   90.00
#
_symmetry.space_group_name_H-M   'P 1'
#
loop_
_entity.id
_entity.type
_entity.pdbx_description
1 polymer ?
#
loop_
_entity_poly.entity_id
_entity_poly.type
_entity_poly.pdbx_seq_one_letter_code
_entity_poly.pdbx_strand_id
1 'polypeptide(L)'
;MTLSGKGKIYFLLNKIDDKKIITPKGQPILLHPSGDLDSHYPTDELLRLLYKFQNDDKILKVVKLPEINDYGLSNYENEYYGIEVTPKFDGYYQEIKKDPAYQKFIGQEPSTANVNRPKLNRKSLEKIWSLLQEIETSRQITAPEDNIAIPQVHHSKAKNEREKSQYSDERFTMLRKLEKESAIKEVIWPNNFDKLVHLKLGNRYFEVLNWYEKEYEKIIKNDPKPTESIQSPTNKPVYEITYSEQTREIIINGFLFKKLALFSLNDTIFSYLYKNPNTEKTGDEIKEASKENSIKDLNKFVEQLGFKGEFRQVFFKVSKSKIQFNNPITQEQLDEQGIKRLKF
;
A
#
# COMPACT_ATOMS: atom_id res chain seq x y z
N MET A 1 -9.21 -18.57 10.22
CA MET A 1 -8.35 -19.76 10.17
C MET A 1 -7.83 -19.99 11.58
N THR A 2 -8.05 -21.16 12.19
CA THR A 2 -7.61 -21.41 13.57
C THR A 2 -6.13 -21.78 13.58
N LEU A 3 -5.28 -20.96 14.22
CA LEU A 3 -3.86 -21.28 14.38
C LEU A 3 -3.70 -22.48 15.32
N SER A 4 -2.76 -23.38 15.04
CA SER A 4 -2.46 -24.51 15.93
C SER A 4 -0.95 -24.73 16.08
N GLY A 5 -0.54 -25.25 17.24
CA GLY A 5 0.85 -25.61 17.55
C GLY A 5 1.84 -24.47 17.29
N LYS A 6 2.92 -24.77 16.54
CA LYS A 6 3.97 -23.80 16.21
C LYS A 6 3.47 -22.56 15.47
N GLY A 7 2.36 -22.64 14.73
CA GLY A 7 1.78 -21.49 14.03
C GLY A 7 1.41 -20.35 14.98
N LYS A 8 0.97 -20.66 16.20
CA LYS A 8 0.72 -19.67 17.26
C LYS A 8 2.01 -19.02 17.77
N ILE A 9 3.11 -19.77 17.85
CA ILE A 9 4.41 -19.20 18.24
C ILE A 9 4.87 -18.21 17.17
N TYR A 10 4.82 -18.62 15.90
CA TYR A 10 5.26 -17.82 14.77
C TYR A 10 4.45 -16.53 14.61
N PHE A 11 3.12 -16.62 14.71
CA PHE A 11 2.25 -15.46 14.65
C PHE A 11 2.57 -14.45 15.76
N LEU A 12 2.72 -14.91 17.01
CA LEU A 12 3.01 -14.03 18.14
C LEU A 12 4.37 -13.34 17.96
N LEU A 13 5.41 -14.06 17.54
CA LEU A 13 6.73 -13.47 17.30
C LEU A 13 6.71 -12.43 16.18
N ASN A 14 5.97 -12.66 15.09
CA ASN A 14 5.79 -11.67 14.02
C ASN A 14 5.12 -10.40 14.55
N LYS A 15 4.03 -10.55 15.32
CA LYS A 15 3.33 -9.39 15.91
C LYS A 15 4.20 -8.61 16.89
N ILE A 16 5.04 -9.29 17.67
CA ILE A 16 6.02 -8.63 18.54
C ILE A 16 7.06 -7.86 17.73
N ASP A 17 7.60 -8.44 16.65
CA ASP A 17 8.57 -7.78 15.76
C ASP A 17 7.96 -6.54 15.09
N ASP A 18 6.75 -6.66 14.55
CA ASP A 18 6.02 -5.54 13.92
C ASP A 18 5.79 -4.38 14.91
N LYS A 19 5.33 -4.71 16.14
CA LYS A 19 5.08 -3.71 17.18
C LYS A 19 6.35 -3.09 17.73
N LYS A 20 7.45 -3.86 17.82
CA LYS A 20 8.76 -3.38 18.27
C LYS A 20 9.24 -2.22 17.38
N ILE A 21 9.00 -2.26 16.08
CA ILE A 21 9.44 -1.23 15.12
C ILE A 21 8.81 0.14 15.43
N ILE A 22 7.54 0.15 15.86
CA ILE A 22 6.79 1.39 16.12
C ILE A 22 6.79 1.81 17.59
N THR A 23 7.26 0.95 18.50
CA THR A 23 7.31 1.25 19.93
C THR A 23 8.53 2.11 20.25
N PRO A 24 8.36 3.27 20.92
CA PRO A 24 9.49 4.11 21.31
C PRO A 24 10.51 3.34 22.16
N LYS A 25 11.79 3.64 21.98
CA LYS A 25 12.86 2.98 22.72
C LYS A 25 12.67 3.16 24.23
N GLY A 26 12.70 2.05 24.97
CA GLY A 26 12.53 2.04 26.43
C GLY A 26 11.08 2.04 26.90
N GLN A 27 10.10 2.00 25.99
CA GLN A 27 8.69 1.76 26.34
C GLN A 27 8.35 0.27 26.14
N PRO A 28 7.42 -0.27 26.95
CA PRO A 28 6.93 -1.63 26.74
C PRO A 28 6.08 -1.70 25.46
N ILE A 29 6.20 -2.82 24.75
CA ILE A 29 5.31 -3.18 23.66
C ILE A 29 3.97 -3.59 24.26
N LEU A 30 2.90 -2.92 23.84
CA LEU A 30 1.54 -3.24 24.25
C LEU A 30 0.89 -4.15 23.20
N LEU A 31 0.38 -5.30 23.65
CA LEU A 31 -0.32 -6.29 22.85
C LEU A 31 -1.79 -6.42 23.28
N HIS A 32 -2.72 -6.05 22.41
CA HIS A 32 -4.15 -6.28 22.61
C HIS A 32 -4.56 -7.68 22.14
N PRO A 33 -5.20 -8.51 22.98
CA PRO A 33 -5.56 -9.90 22.61
C PRO A 33 -6.48 -10.01 21.40
N SER A 34 -7.48 -9.14 21.30
CA SER A 34 -8.40 -9.13 20.16
C SER A 34 -7.96 -8.22 19.01
N GLY A 35 -7.30 -7.09 19.29
CA GLY A 35 -6.98 -6.08 18.29
C GLY A 35 -5.66 -6.34 17.57
N ASP A 36 -4.65 -6.81 18.29
CA ASP A 36 -3.33 -7.10 17.69
C ASP A 36 -3.17 -8.57 17.34
N LEU A 37 -3.76 -9.45 18.17
CA LEU A 37 -3.61 -10.89 18.06
C LEU A 37 -4.85 -11.58 17.46
N ASP A 38 -5.82 -10.82 16.96
CA ASP A 38 -7.00 -11.30 16.24
C ASP A 38 -7.79 -12.39 16.99
N SER A 39 -7.76 -12.36 18.34
CA SER A 39 -8.36 -13.36 19.22
C SER A 39 -7.88 -14.80 18.96
N HIS A 40 -6.66 -14.98 18.43
CA HIS A 40 -6.08 -16.30 18.16
C HIS A 40 -5.64 -17.06 19.42
N TYR A 41 -5.68 -16.42 20.59
CA TYR A 41 -5.25 -16.98 21.86
C TYR A 41 -6.34 -16.84 22.92
N PRO A 42 -6.77 -17.95 23.53
CA PRO A 42 -7.29 -17.93 24.88
C PRO A 42 -6.32 -17.22 25.83
N THR A 43 -6.87 -16.51 26.82
CA THR A 43 -6.12 -15.71 27.81
C THR A 43 -5.01 -16.50 28.51
N ASP A 44 -5.32 -17.71 28.98
CA ASP A 44 -4.39 -18.57 29.70
C ASP A 44 -3.27 -19.11 28.78
N GLU A 45 -3.60 -19.42 27.53
CA GLU A 45 -2.63 -19.85 26.53
C GLU A 45 -1.64 -18.74 26.17
N LEU A 46 -2.13 -17.52 25.94
CA LEU A 46 -1.26 -16.37 25.67
C LEU A 46 -0.30 -16.13 26.84
N LEU A 47 -0.82 -16.13 28.06
CA LEU A 47 -0.01 -15.91 29.25
C LEU A 47 1.06 -17.01 29.43
N ARG A 48 0.71 -18.28 29.19
CA ARG A 48 1.69 -19.39 29.20
C ARG A 48 2.79 -19.21 28.16
N LEU A 49 2.45 -18.76 26.94
CA LEU A 49 3.44 -18.49 25.90
C LEU A 49 4.36 -17.32 26.27
N LEU A 50 3.80 -16.23 26.80
CA LEU A 50 4.59 -15.09 27.25
C LEU A 50 5.54 -15.48 28.40
N TYR A 51 5.06 -16.27 29.37
CA TYR A 51 5.93 -16.77 30.45
C TYR A 51 6.97 -17.77 29.98
N LYS A 52 6.65 -18.61 28.99
CA LYS A 52 7.66 -19.45 28.34
C LYS A 52 8.76 -18.59 27.71
N PHE A 53 8.40 -17.57 26.93
CA PHE A 53 9.37 -16.67 26.31
C PHE A 53 10.18 -15.85 27.31
N GLN A 54 9.60 -15.55 28.47
CA GLN A 54 10.29 -14.87 29.56
C GLN A 54 11.26 -15.79 30.31
N ASN A 55 10.78 -16.93 30.78
CA ASN A 55 11.48 -17.75 31.75
C ASN A 55 12.45 -18.72 31.07
N ASP A 56 12.01 -19.36 29.99
CA ASP A 56 12.79 -20.38 29.30
C ASP A 56 13.70 -19.75 28.24
N ASP A 57 13.09 -19.06 27.28
CA ASP A 57 13.81 -18.54 26.10
C ASP A 57 14.54 -17.22 26.43
N LYS A 58 14.11 -16.52 27.48
CA LYS A 58 14.67 -15.25 27.98
C LYS A 58 14.75 -14.18 26.89
N ILE A 59 13.74 -14.14 26.01
CA ILE A 59 13.67 -13.21 24.87
C ILE A 59 12.85 -11.97 25.18
N LEU A 60 11.97 -12.01 26.19
CA LEU A 60 11.16 -10.88 26.64
C LEU A 60 10.96 -10.88 28.16
N LYS A 61 10.35 -9.83 28.69
CA LYS A 61 9.81 -9.74 30.04
C LYS A 61 8.37 -9.24 29.99
N VAL A 62 7.47 -9.83 30.75
CA VAL A 62 6.11 -9.34 30.96
C VAL A 62 6.16 -8.29 32.06
N VAL A 63 5.80 -7.04 31.72
CA VAL A 63 5.86 -5.89 32.64
C VAL A 63 4.49 -5.32 32.97
N LYS A 64 3.45 -5.68 32.22
CA LYS A 64 2.06 -5.34 32.51
C LYS A 64 1.15 -6.50 32.14
N LEU A 65 0.24 -6.84 33.05
CA LEU A 65 -0.89 -7.72 32.79
C LEU A 65 -2.16 -6.89 32.63
N PRO A 66 -3.18 -7.41 31.92
CA PRO A 66 -4.49 -6.77 31.88
C PRO A 66 -5.06 -6.59 33.28
N GLU A 67 -5.66 -5.43 33.55
CA GLU A 67 -6.39 -5.19 34.80
C GLU A 67 -7.84 -5.63 34.64
N ILE A 68 -8.28 -6.48 35.56
CA ILE A 68 -9.65 -6.99 35.62
C ILE A 68 -10.26 -6.41 36.90
N ASN A 69 -11.46 -5.83 36.81
CA ASN A 69 -12.17 -5.36 38.00
C ASN A 69 -12.73 -6.53 38.82
N ASP A 70 -13.28 -6.23 40.00
CA ASP A 70 -13.85 -7.21 40.93
C ASP A 70 -14.99 -8.07 40.33
N TYR A 71 -15.55 -7.64 39.19
CA TYR A 71 -16.61 -8.33 38.47
C TYR A 71 -16.11 -9.17 37.29
N GLY A 72 -14.79 -9.29 37.11
CA GLY A 72 -14.23 -10.02 35.99
C GLY A 72 -14.27 -9.25 34.66
N LEU A 73 -14.55 -7.94 34.69
CA LEU A 73 -14.63 -7.09 33.50
C LEU A 73 -13.36 -6.23 33.37
N SER A 74 -12.78 -6.22 32.17
CA SER A 74 -11.72 -5.30 31.79
C SER A 74 -12.31 -4.06 31.13
N ASN A 75 -11.76 -2.89 31.44
CA ASN A 75 -11.94 -1.72 30.58
C ASN A 75 -11.05 -1.91 29.35
N TYR A 76 -11.51 -1.53 28.16
CA TYR A 76 -10.78 -1.75 26.90
C TYR A 76 -9.35 -1.19 26.95
N GLU A 77 -9.16 -0.03 27.57
CA GLU A 77 -7.84 0.61 27.76
C GLU A 77 -6.87 -0.20 28.65
N ASN A 78 -7.40 -1.17 29.40
CA ASN A 78 -6.68 -2.00 30.35
C ASN A 78 -6.50 -3.45 29.88
N GLU A 79 -6.88 -3.80 28.65
CA GLU A 79 -6.79 -5.17 28.11
C GLU A 79 -5.40 -5.54 27.55
N TYR A 80 -4.42 -4.65 27.68
CA TYR A 80 -3.10 -4.84 27.08
C TYR A 80 -2.16 -5.67 27.94
N TYR A 81 -1.45 -6.58 27.29
CA TYR A 81 -0.22 -7.19 27.82
C TYR A 81 0.96 -6.28 27.47
N GLY A 82 1.68 -5.81 28.47
CA GLY A 82 2.91 -5.05 28.28
C GLY A 82 4.12 -5.96 28.36
N ILE A 83 4.96 -5.96 27.33
CA ILE A 83 6.20 -6.73 27.28
C ILE A 83 7.41 -5.85 26.95
N GLU A 84 8.57 -6.18 27.52
CA GLU A 84 9.85 -5.61 27.13
C GLU A 84 10.68 -6.68 26.41
N VAL A 85 11.08 -6.42 25.17
CA VAL A 85 11.98 -7.32 24.45
C VAL A 85 13.42 -7.19 24.97
N THR A 86 14.08 -8.32 25.16
CA THR A 86 15.50 -8.35 25.55
C THR A 86 16.40 -8.28 24.31
N PRO A 87 17.72 -8.03 24.48
CA PRO A 87 18.68 -8.11 23.37
C PRO A 87 18.75 -9.49 22.69
N LYS A 88 18.25 -10.56 23.33
CA LYS A 88 18.24 -11.91 22.75
C LYS A 88 17.13 -12.13 21.73
N PHE A 89 16.11 -11.28 21.73
CA PHE A 89 14.94 -11.44 20.87
C PHE A 89 15.32 -11.54 19.39
N ASP A 90 16.16 -10.63 18.90
CA ASP A 90 16.51 -10.57 17.48
C ASP A 90 17.24 -11.85 17.04
N GLY A 91 18.20 -12.33 17.84
CA GLY A 91 18.89 -13.58 17.57
C GLY A 91 17.94 -14.78 17.53
N TYR A 92 17.06 -14.90 18.54
CA TYR A 92 16.07 -15.97 18.60
C TYR A 92 15.12 -15.94 17.39
N TYR A 93 14.63 -14.76 17.04
CA TYR A 93 13.70 -14.59 15.93
C TYR A 93 14.34 -14.90 14.57
N GLN A 94 15.63 -14.56 14.38
CA GLN A 94 16.38 -14.96 13.19
C GLN A 94 16.58 -16.49 13.12
N GLU A 95 16.77 -17.19 14.24
CA GLU A 95 16.79 -18.66 14.25
C GLU A 95 15.43 -19.25 13.89
N ILE A 96 14.33 -18.69 14.42
CA ILE A 96 12.97 -19.10 14.03
C ILE A 96 12.73 -18.90 12.54
N LYS A 97 13.24 -17.81 11.95
CA LYS A 97 13.17 -17.56 10.51
C LYS A 97 13.86 -18.64 9.68
N LYS A 98 14.78 -19.42 10.24
CA LYS A 98 15.42 -20.54 9.53
C LYS A 98 14.60 -21.85 9.58
N ASP A 99 13.60 -21.96 10.47
CA ASP A 99 12.76 -23.15 10.59
C ASP A 99 11.92 -23.35 9.31
N PRO A 100 12.03 -24.49 8.59
CA PRO A 100 11.22 -24.77 7.41
C PRO A 100 9.70 -24.66 7.64
N ALA A 101 9.24 -24.98 8.86
CA ALA A 101 7.83 -24.83 9.22
C ALA A 101 7.43 -23.36 9.39
N TYR A 102 8.32 -22.50 9.86
CA TYR A 102 8.10 -21.05 9.90
C TYR A 102 8.06 -20.46 8.49
N GLN A 103 9.03 -20.85 7.67
CA GLN A 103 9.13 -20.50 6.25
C GLN A 103 7.84 -20.87 5.50
N LYS A 104 7.33 -22.10 5.67
CA LYS A 104 6.01 -22.51 5.17
C LYS A 104 4.86 -21.68 5.74
N PHE A 105 4.89 -21.38 7.04
CA PHE A 105 3.86 -20.59 7.72
C PHE A 105 3.74 -19.16 7.14
N ILE A 106 4.84 -18.51 6.81
CA ILE A 106 4.84 -17.17 6.17
C ILE A 106 4.71 -17.23 4.64
N GLY A 107 4.47 -18.40 4.07
CA GLY A 107 4.37 -18.59 2.61
C GLY A 107 5.71 -18.47 1.87
N GLN A 108 6.83 -18.58 2.57
CA GLN A 108 8.19 -18.65 2.04
C GLN A 108 8.71 -20.10 2.11
N GLU A 109 8.10 -21.10 1.47
CA GLU A 109 8.78 -22.41 1.40
C GLU A 109 10.18 -22.24 0.77
N PRO A 110 11.26 -22.88 1.30
CA PRO A 110 12.48 -23.03 0.54
C PRO A 110 12.11 -23.82 -0.72
N SER A 111 12.08 -23.12 -1.84
CA SER A 111 11.76 -23.61 -3.18
C SER A 111 12.56 -24.87 -3.49
N THR A 112 12.00 -26.04 -3.17
CA THR A 112 12.38 -27.33 -3.77
C THR A 112 11.53 -27.61 -5.00
N ALA A 113 10.41 -26.90 -5.16
CA ALA A 113 9.81 -26.73 -6.48
C ALA A 113 10.66 -25.72 -7.25
N ASN A 114 11.65 -26.26 -7.96
CA ASN A 114 12.24 -25.66 -9.15
C ASN A 114 11.09 -25.54 -10.18
N VAL A 115 10.12 -24.66 -9.92
CA VAL A 115 9.14 -24.26 -10.92
C VAL A 115 10.03 -23.67 -11.99
N ASN A 116 10.15 -24.39 -13.10
CA ASN A 116 10.95 -24.01 -14.25
C ASN A 116 10.27 -22.77 -14.84
N ARG A 117 10.46 -21.62 -14.18
CA ARG A 117 9.80 -20.36 -14.53
C ARG A 117 10.38 -19.99 -15.88
N PRO A 118 9.55 -19.91 -16.93
CA PRO A 118 10.04 -19.64 -18.26
C PRO A 118 10.83 -18.33 -18.23
N LYS A 119 11.98 -18.30 -18.89
CA LYS A 119 12.73 -17.05 -19.10
C LYS A 119 11.77 -16.05 -19.76
N LEU A 120 11.34 -15.05 -19.00
CA LEU A 120 10.50 -13.99 -19.51
C LEU A 120 11.36 -13.08 -20.37
N ASN A 121 10.85 -12.69 -21.53
CA ASN A 121 11.43 -11.54 -22.21
C ASN A 121 11.18 -10.28 -21.38
N ARG A 122 12.03 -9.27 -21.57
CA ARG A 122 11.99 -8.00 -20.82
C ARG A 122 10.59 -7.38 -20.80
N LYS A 123 9.93 -7.27 -21.95
CA LYS A 123 8.61 -6.64 -22.08
C LYS A 123 7.54 -7.38 -21.27
N SER A 124 7.54 -8.71 -21.28
CA SER A 124 6.62 -9.51 -20.47
C SER A 124 6.90 -9.36 -18.98
N LEU A 125 8.17 -9.26 -18.57
CA LEU A 125 8.53 -9.00 -17.18
C LEU A 125 8.03 -7.62 -16.71
N GLU A 126 8.28 -6.57 -17.50
CA GLU A 126 7.84 -5.19 -17.22
C GLU A 126 6.31 -5.11 -17.05
N LYS A 127 5.56 -5.79 -17.92
CA LYS A 127 4.09 -5.80 -17.85
C LYS A 127 3.56 -6.53 -16.62
N ILE A 128 4.10 -7.69 -16.29
CA ILE A 128 3.66 -8.44 -15.10
C ILE A 128 4.07 -7.70 -13.82
N TRP A 129 5.26 -7.10 -13.81
CA TRP A 129 5.70 -6.26 -12.69
C TRP A 129 4.77 -5.07 -12.49
N SER A 130 4.45 -4.32 -13.54
CA SER A 130 3.48 -3.22 -13.47
C SER A 130 2.12 -3.66 -12.94
N LEU A 131 1.63 -4.84 -13.35
CA LEU A 131 0.39 -5.41 -12.84
C LEU A 131 0.47 -5.77 -11.35
N LEU A 132 1.58 -6.35 -10.90
CA LEU A 132 1.80 -6.69 -9.49
C LEU A 132 1.86 -5.45 -8.60
N GLN A 133 2.49 -4.37 -9.07
CA GLN A 133 2.50 -3.08 -8.37
C GLN A 133 1.08 -2.49 -8.23
N GLU A 134 0.25 -2.63 -9.27
CA GLU A 134 -1.15 -2.21 -9.24
C GLU A 134 -1.97 -3.01 -8.21
N ILE A 135 -1.77 -4.33 -8.16
CA ILE A 135 -2.39 -5.20 -7.14
C ILE A 135 -1.94 -4.79 -5.74
N GLU A 136 -0.65 -4.54 -5.53
CA GLU A 136 -0.12 -4.14 -4.21
C GLU A 136 -0.69 -2.79 -3.77
N THR A 137 -0.84 -1.85 -4.71
CA THR A 137 -1.45 -0.53 -4.45
C THR A 137 -2.90 -0.69 -3.99
N SER A 138 -3.71 -1.47 -4.72
CA SER A 138 -5.09 -1.75 -4.30
C SER A 138 -5.16 -2.53 -2.98
N ARG A 139 -4.28 -3.52 -2.77
CA ARG A 139 -4.23 -4.34 -1.53
C ARG A 139 -4.06 -3.48 -0.28
N GLN A 140 -3.21 -2.46 -0.33
CA GLN A 140 -2.87 -1.64 0.84
C GLN A 140 -4.06 -0.87 1.42
N ILE A 141 -5.13 -0.71 0.66
CA ILE A 141 -6.34 0.01 1.10
C ILE A 141 -7.58 -0.90 1.17
N THR A 142 -7.45 -2.17 0.79
CA THR A 142 -8.51 -3.17 0.88
C THR A 142 -8.39 -3.90 2.22
N ALA A 143 -9.52 -4.13 2.89
CA ALA A 143 -9.51 -4.92 4.12
C ALA A 143 -8.97 -6.34 3.84
N PRO A 144 -8.25 -6.99 4.77
CA PRO A 144 -7.63 -8.29 4.52
C PRO A 144 -8.57 -9.39 4.01
N GLU A 145 -9.84 -9.33 4.39
CA GLU A 145 -10.92 -10.25 4.02
C GLU A 145 -11.61 -9.94 2.69
N ASP A 146 -11.44 -8.72 2.18
CA ASP A 146 -12.13 -8.23 0.99
C ASP A 146 -11.41 -8.60 -0.31
N ASN A 147 -12.16 -8.59 -1.41
CA ASN A 147 -11.60 -8.76 -2.74
C ASN A 147 -10.84 -7.50 -3.16
N ILE A 148 -9.63 -7.68 -3.67
CA ILE A 148 -8.84 -6.62 -4.29
C ILE A 148 -9.47 -6.31 -5.65
N ALA A 149 -9.77 -5.03 -5.89
CA ALA A 149 -10.30 -4.55 -7.16
C ALA A 149 -9.22 -3.81 -7.96
N ILE A 150 -9.05 -4.17 -9.23
CA ILE A 150 -8.14 -3.50 -10.18
C ILE A 150 -8.85 -3.25 -11.52
N PRO A 151 -8.53 -2.17 -12.25
CA PRO A 151 -9.04 -1.94 -13.61
C PRO A 151 -8.83 -3.13 -14.56
N GLN A 152 -9.85 -3.44 -15.36
CA GLN A 152 -9.70 -4.40 -16.48
C GLN A 152 -8.87 -3.80 -17.60
N VAL A 153 -9.11 -2.53 -17.93
CA VAL A 153 -8.40 -1.75 -18.95
C VAL A 153 -8.05 -0.39 -18.39
N HIS A 154 -6.84 0.10 -18.66
CA HIS A 154 -6.50 1.49 -18.43
C HIS A 154 -7.02 2.32 -19.61
N HIS A 155 -8.15 3.02 -19.44
CA HIS A 155 -8.78 3.78 -20.52
C HIS A 155 -7.86 4.83 -21.15
N SER A 156 -6.87 5.33 -20.41
CA SER A 156 -5.83 6.23 -20.92
C SER A 156 -4.89 5.59 -21.94
N LYS A 157 -4.78 4.26 -21.95
CA LYS A 157 -3.87 3.50 -22.84
C LYS A 157 -4.51 2.99 -24.13
N ALA A 158 -5.84 3.02 -24.23
CA ALA A 158 -6.58 2.46 -25.35
C ALA A 158 -7.40 3.54 -26.07
N LYS A 159 -7.15 3.76 -27.36
CA LYS A 159 -7.82 4.79 -28.16
C LYS A 159 -9.17 4.35 -28.73
N ASN A 160 -9.40 3.04 -28.81
CA ASN A 160 -10.58 2.45 -29.44
C ASN A 160 -10.91 1.08 -28.80
N GLU A 161 -12.11 0.55 -29.09
CA GLU A 161 -12.59 -0.74 -28.53
C GLU A 161 -11.68 -1.93 -28.88
N ARG A 162 -11.05 -1.93 -30.06
CA ARG A 162 -10.13 -2.99 -30.46
C ARG A 162 -8.89 -3.01 -29.56
N GLU A 163 -8.30 -1.85 -29.30
CA GLU A 163 -7.18 -1.72 -28.36
C GLU A 163 -7.60 -2.10 -26.93
N LYS A 164 -8.79 -1.68 -26.48
CA LYS A 164 -9.32 -2.07 -25.16
C LYS A 164 -9.40 -3.59 -25.02
N SER A 165 -9.94 -4.28 -26.02
CA SER A 165 -10.00 -5.74 -26.06
C SER A 165 -8.62 -6.36 -25.98
N GLN A 166 -7.65 -5.88 -26.77
CA GLN A 166 -6.28 -6.41 -26.76
C GLN A 166 -5.59 -6.23 -25.40
N TYR A 167 -5.72 -5.06 -24.77
CA TYR A 167 -5.17 -4.82 -23.43
C TYR A 167 -5.85 -5.68 -22.37
N SER A 168 -7.18 -5.82 -22.45
CA SER A 168 -7.98 -6.69 -21.59
C SER A 168 -7.50 -8.14 -21.68
N ASP A 169 -7.35 -8.69 -22.88
CA ASP A 169 -6.93 -10.08 -23.10
C ASP A 169 -5.49 -10.33 -22.62
N GLU A 170 -4.61 -9.35 -22.82
CA GLU A 170 -3.25 -9.43 -22.30
C GLU A 170 -3.22 -9.43 -20.77
N ARG A 171 -3.99 -8.55 -20.11
CA ARG A 171 -4.11 -8.52 -18.64
C ARG A 171 -4.72 -9.80 -18.10
N PHE A 172 -5.75 -10.34 -18.75
CA PHE A 172 -6.34 -11.61 -18.37
C PHE A 172 -5.29 -12.73 -18.40
N THR A 173 -4.48 -12.79 -19.46
CA THR A 173 -3.41 -13.77 -19.61
C THR A 173 -2.37 -13.65 -18.48
N MET A 174 -1.98 -12.43 -18.11
CA MET A 174 -1.05 -12.20 -17.00
C MET A 174 -1.64 -12.61 -15.65
N LEU A 175 -2.90 -12.27 -15.36
CA LEU A 175 -3.56 -12.69 -14.13
C LEU A 175 -3.70 -14.22 -14.05
N ARG A 176 -4.07 -14.89 -15.14
CA ARG A 176 -4.11 -16.36 -15.19
C ARG A 176 -2.74 -16.98 -14.95
N LYS A 177 -1.66 -16.34 -15.38
CA LYS A 177 -0.31 -16.78 -15.06
C LYS A 177 -0.02 -16.63 -13.55
N LEU A 178 -0.34 -15.48 -12.96
CA LEU A 178 -0.17 -15.26 -11.52
C LEU A 178 -1.02 -16.22 -10.67
N GLU A 179 -2.23 -16.55 -11.14
CA GLU A 179 -3.11 -17.55 -10.50
C GLU A 179 -2.50 -18.96 -10.55
N LYS A 180 -1.94 -19.36 -11.69
CA LYS A 180 -1.18 -20.63 -11.81
C LYS A 180 0.04 -20.68 -10.88
N GLU A 181 0.68 -19.55 -10.62
CA GLU A 181 1.78 -19.44 -9.66
C GLU A 181 1.30 -19.37 -8.19
N SER A 182 -0.01 -19.46 -7.95
CA SER A 182 -0.64 -19.30 -6.62
C SER A 182 -0.33 -17.95 -5.96
N ALA A 183 -0.01 -16.93 -6.78
CA ALA A 183 0.20 -15.56 -6.32
C ALA A 183 -1.15 -14.88 -6.03
N ILE A 184 -2.15 -15.17 -6.85
CA ILE A 184 -3.53 -14.70 -6.69
C ILE A 184 -4.48 -15.88 -6.82
N LYS A 185 -5.74 -15.70 -6.43
CA LYS A 185 -6.80 -16.70 -6.58
C LYS A 185 -8.16 -16.02 -6.73
N GLU A 186 -9.16 -16.81 -7.11
CA GLU A 186 -10.56 -16.38 -7.20
C GLU A 186 -10.72 -15.15 -8.12
N VAL A 187 -10.06 -15.17 -9.29
CA VAL A 187 -10.13 -14.06 -10.25
C VAL A 187 -11.52 -14.01 -10.89
N ILE A 188 -12.29 -12.98 -10.57
CA ILE A 188 -13.59 -12.67 -11.16
C ILE A 188 -13.39 -11.66 -12.29
N TRP A 189 -13.58 -12.14 -13.52
CA TRP A 189 -13.39 -11.35 -14.72
C TRP A 189 -14.74 -10.83 -15.25
N PRO A 190 -14.94 -9.51 -15.35
CA PRO A 190 -16.21 -8.96 -15.82
C PRO A 190 -16.33 -9.01 -17.36
N ASN A 191 -17.57 -8.97 -17.85
CA ASN A 191 -17.89 -8.96 -19.28
C ASN A 191 -17.85 -7.55 -19.92
N ASN A 192 -17.53 -6.50 -19.16
CA ASN A 192 -17.50 -5.11 -19.62
C ASN A 192 -16.19 -4.45 -19.16
N PHE A 193 -15.47 -3.81 -20.10
CA PHE A 193 -14.21 -3.09 -19.88
C PHE A 193 -14.30 -1.97 -18.83
N ASP A 194 -15.49 -1.42 -18.57
CA ASP A 194 -15.69 -0.36 -17.56
C ASP A 194 -15.77 -0.92 -16.12
N LYS A 195 -15.76 -2.24 -15.95
CA LYS A 195 -15.86 -2.89 -14.63
C LYS A 195 -14.47 -3.26 -14.09
N LEU A 196 -14.41 -3.38 -12.77
CA LEU A 196 -13.19 -3.81 -12.07
C LEU A 196 -13.08 -5.34 -12.07
N VAL A 197 -11.85 -5.81 -12.19
CA VAL A 197 -11.47 -7.19 -11.95
C VAL A 197 -11.32 -7.36 -10.44
N HIS A 198 -11.95 -8.40 -9.88
CA HIS A 198 -11.84 -8.72 -8.47
C HIS A 198 -10.99 -9.98 -8.28
N LEU A 199 -10.12 -9.98 -7.29
CA LEU A 199 -9.25 -11.12 -6.96
C LEU A 199 -8.92 -11.17 -5.47
N LYS A 200 -8.42 -12.31 -5.01
CA LYS A 200 -7.80 -12.45 -3.68
C LYS A 200 -6.34 -12.80 -3.81
N LEU A 201 -5.57 -12.54 -2.76
CA LEU A 201 -4.18 -12.99 -2.68
C LEU A 201 -4.13 -14.50 -2.52
N GLY A 202 -3.21 -15.12 -3.26
CA GLY A 202 -2.81 -16.49 -3.05
C GLY A 202 -1.78 -16.59 -1.93
N ASN A 203 -1.50 -17.81 -1.50
CA ASN A 203 -0.53 -18.08 -0.43
C ASN A 203 0.93 -17.77 -0.82
N ARG A 204 1.22 -17.61 -2.12
CA ARG A 204 2.56 -17.29 -2.64
C ARG A 204 2.70 -15.86 -3.16
N TYR A 205 1.74 -14.98 -2.86
CA TYR A 205 1.73 -13.61 -3.40
C TYR A 205 3.06 -12.88 -3.17
N PHE A 206 3.50 -12.77 -1.91
CA PHE A 206 4.71 -12.02 -1.57
C PHE A 206 5.99 -12.67 -2.11
N GLU A 207 6.03 -14.00 -2.20
CA GLU A 207 7.15 -14.73 -2.81
C GLU A 207 7.26 -14.38 -4.31
N VAL A 208 6.14 -14.41 -5.02
CA VAL A 208 6.06 -14.10 -6.44
C VAL A 208 6.38 -12.63 -6.69
N LEU A 209 5.82 -11.72 -5.87
CA LEU A 209 6.09 -10.28 -5.93
C LEU A 209 7.59 -9.99 -5.82
N ASN A 210 8.24 -10.48 -4.76
CA ASN A 210 9.67 -10.30 -4.50
C ASN A 210 10.55 -10.92 -5.61
N TRP A 211 10.14 -12.04 -6.19
CA TRP A 211 10.85 -12.63 -7.32
C TRP A 211 10.80 -11.72 -8.56
N TYR A 212 9.61 -11.21 -8.91
CA TYR A 212 9.45 -10.30 -10.05
C TYR A 212 10.20 -8.99 -9.86
N GLU A 213 10.21 -8.45 -8.63
CA GLU A 213 11.00 -7.28 -8.25
C GLU A 213 12.50 -7.50 -8.51
N LYS A 214 13.07 -8.60 -7.99
CA LYS A 214 14.49 -8.94 -8.19
C LYS A 214 14.85 -9.15 -9.65
N GLU A 215 14.01 -9.83 -10.42
CA GLU A 215 14.26 -10.02 -11.86
C GLU A 215 14.20 -8.69 -12.61
N TYR A 216 13.25 -7.82 -12.26
CA TYR A 216 13.11 -6.50 -12.86
C TYR A 216 14.33 -5.61 -12.58
N GLU A 217 14.82 -5.60 -11.33
CA GLU A 217 16.05 -4.90 -10.96
C GLU A 217 17.29 -5.40 -11.71
N LYS A 218 17.41 -6.72 -11.94
CA LYS A 218 18.52 -7.28 -12.72
C LYS A 218 18.51 -6.76 -14.15
N ILE A 219 17.34 -6.65 -14.79
CA ILE A 219 17.23 -6.11 -16.14
C ILE A 219 17.64 -4.64 -16.17
N ILE A 220 17.18 -3.84 -15.21
CA ILE A 220 17.55 -2.42 -15.12
C ILE A 220 19.06 -2.24 -14.95
N LYS A 221 19.70 -3.07 -14.11
CA LYS A 221 21.16 -2.99 -13.86
C LYS A 221 22.00 -3.42 -15.07
N ASN A 222 21.54 -4.40 -15.85
CA ASN A 222 22.34 -5.03 -16.91
C ASN A 222 22.15 -4.40 -18.31
N ASP A 223 21.08 -3.66 -18.56
CA ASP A 223 20.83 -3.01 -19.86
C ASP A 223 20.21 -1.61 -19.66
N PRO A 224 21.03 -0.62 -19.25
CA PRO A 224 20.63 0.78 -19.15
C PRO A 224 20.52 1.41 -20.55
N LYS A 225 19.74 0.82 -21.45
CA LYS A 225 19.37 1.47 -22.71
C LYS A 225 18.20 2.43 -22.53
N PRO A 226 18.13 3.49 -23.35
CA PRO A 226 17.19 4.59 -23.17
C PRO A 226 15.78 4.11 -23.54
N THR A 227 15.08 3.58 -22.56
CA THR A 227 13.63 3.77 -22.48
C THR A 227 13.43 5.29 -22.44
N GLU A 228 12.63 5.85 -23.35
CA GLU A 228 12.23 7.26 -23.36
C GLU A 228 12.11 7.78 -21.92
N SER A 229 13.11 8.59 -21.53
CA SER A 229 13.32 9.18 -20.21
C SER A 229 12.82 8.37 -18.99
N ILE A 230 13.47 7.24 -18.67
CA ILE A 230 13.56 6.84 -17.26
C ILE A 230 14.67 7.69 -16.64
N GLN A 231 14.28 8.85 -16.12
CA GLN A 231 15.10 9.61 -15.18
C GLN A 231 15.50 8.68 -14.02
N SER A 232 16.66 8.91 -13.42
CA SER A 232 17.24 8.15 -12.31
C SER A 232 16.20 7.67 -11.27
N PRO A 233 16.44 6.55 -10.56
CA PRO A 233 15.50 5.98 -9.58
C PRO A 233 15.09 6.93 -8.42
N THR A 234 15.66 8.13 -8.35
CA THR A 234 15.24 9.24 -7.47
C THR A 234 13.99 10.00 -7.96
N ASN A 235 13.64 9.93 -9.26
CA ASN A 235 12.52 10.68 -9.85
C ASN A 235 11.28 9.83 -10.18
N LYS A 236 11.19 8.59 -9.68
CA LYS A 236 9.97 7.79 -9.90
C LYS A 236 8.81 8.44 -9.14
N PRO A 237 7.67 8.72 -9.80
CA PRO A 237 6.51 9.28 -9.13
C PRO A 237 5.95 8.26 -8.12
N VAL A 238 5.82 8.69 -6.87
CA VAL A 238 5.23 7.94 -5.75
C VAL A 238 3.73 8.21 -5.66
N TYR A 239 3.33 9.45 -5.92
CA TYR A 239 1.92 9.82 -6.02
C TYR A 239 1.65 10.59 -7.31
N GLU A 240 0.56 10.24 -7.98
CA GLU A 240 0.08 10.91 -9.18
C GLU A 240 -1.42 11.17 -9.02
N ILE A 241 -1.80 12.42 -9.24
CA ILE A 241 -3.18 12.80 -9.45
C ILE A 241 -3.50 12.64 -10.94
N THR A 242 -4.63 12.01 -11.22
CA THR A 242 -5.29 12.04 -12.52
C THR A 242 -6.63 12.74 -12.40
N TYR A 243 -7.03 13.45 -13.46
CA TYR A 243 -8.30 14.16 -13.52
C TYR A 243 -9.04 13.81 -14.79
N SER A 244 -10.31 13.41 -14.65
CA SER A 244 -11.22 13.17 -15.77
C SER A 244 -12.16 14.35 -15.93
N GLU A 245 -12.06 15.10 -17.03
CA GLU A 245 -12.97 16.23 -17.30
C GLU A 245 -14.41 15.76 -17.53
N GLN A 246 -14.60 14.51 -17.99
CA GLN A 246 -15.93 13.94 -18.25
C GLN A 246 -16.64 13.58 -16.94
N THR A 247 -15.95 12.88 -16.04
CA THR A 247 -16.54 12.41 -14.77
C THR A 247 -16.33 13.38 -13.61
N ARG A 248 -15.43 14.36 -13.78
CA ARG A 248 -14.99 15.38 -12.80
C ARG A 248 -14.42 14.76 -11.54
N GLU A 249 -13.71 13.67 -11.70
CA GLU A 249 -13.13 12.88 -10.63
C GLU A 249 -11.63 13.17 -10.53
N ILE A 250 -11.22 13.64 -9.35
CA ILE A 250 -9.83 13.73 -8.93
C ILE A 250 -9.47 12.37 -8.35
N ILE A 251 -8.48 11.71 -8.93
CA ILE A 251 -8.06 10.37 -8.57
C ILE A 251 -6.58 10.40 -8.20
N ILE A 252 -6.21 9.95 -7.00
CA ILE A 252 -4.80 9.82 -6.58
C ILE A 252 -4.40 8.35 -6.62
N ASN A 253 -3.40 7.99 -7.44
CA ASN A 253 -2.93 6.61 -7.61
C ASN A 253 -4.06 5.59 -7.86
N GLY A 254 -5.10 5.98 -8.60
CA GLY A 254 -6.26 5.13 -8.89
C GLY A 254 -7.41 5.23 -7.88
N PHE A 255 -7.26 5.94 -6.76
CA PHE A 255 -8.32 6.15 -5.76
C PHE A 255 -9.08 7.44 -5.99
N LEU A 256 -10.42 7.37 -6.00
CA LEU A 256 -11.27 8.55 -6.05
C LEU A 256 -11.05 9.39 -4.80
N PHE A 257 -10.38 10.53 -4.97
CA PHE A 257 -10.14 11.50 -3.91
C PHE A 257 -11.36 12.42 -3.75
N LYS A 258 -11.85 12.96 -4.87
CA LYS A 258 -13.03 13.84 -4.87
C LYS A 258 -13.71 13.91 -6.21
N LYS A 259 -15.04 14.00 -6.20
CA LYS A 259 -15.85 14.35 -7.37
C LYS A 259 -16.26 15.82 -7.30
N LEU A 260 -16.00 16.58 -8.36
CA LEU A 260 -16.33 17.99 -8.46
C LEU A 260 -17.71 18.20 -9.09
N ALA A 261 -18.40 19.25 -8.65
CA ALA A 261 -19.68 19.65 -9.21
C ALA A 261 -19.49 20.20 -10.63
N LEU A 262 -20.39 19.84 -11.54
CA LEU A 262 -20.33 20.22 -12.96
C LEU A 262 -20.39 21.73 -13.09
N PHE A 263 -19.48 22.32 -13.88
CA PHE A 263 -19.40 23.77 -14.10
C PHE A 263 -19.24 24.59 -12.81
N SER A 264 -18.78 23.95 -11.73
CA SER A 264 -18.42 24.70 -10.54
C SER A 264 -17.10 25.42 -10.77
N LEU A 265 -16.94 26.56 -10.10
CA LEU A 265 -15.66 27.28 -10.05
C LEU A 265 -14.49 26.34 -9.71
N ASN A 266 -14.72 25.37 -8.81
CA ASN A 266 -13.70 24.41 -8.42
C ASN A 266 -13.27 23.47 -9.55
N ASP A 267 -14.23 22.99 -10.34
CA ASP A 267 -14.00 22.16 -11.53
C ASP A 267 -13.16 22.92 -12.57
N THR A 268 -13.59 24.14 -12.91
CA THR A 268 -12.91 24.97 -13.91
C THR A 268 -11.48 25.32 -13.50
N ILE A 269 -11.26 25.77 -12.26
CA ILE A 269 -9.92 26.09 -11.77
C ILE A 269 -9.05 24.83 -11.71
N PHE A 270 -9.58 23.72 -11.21
CA PHE A 270 -8.79 22.51 -11.06
C PHE A 270 -8.41 21.91 -12.43
N SER A 271 -9.30 21.91 -13.42
CA SER A 271 -8.98 21.56 -14.82
C SER A 271 -7.83 22.40 -15.35
N TYR A 272 -7.85 23.72 -15.12
CA TYR A 272 -6.79 24.62 -15.55
C TYR A 272 -5.44 24.29 -14.88
N LEU A 273 -5.42 24.10 -13.56
CA LEU A 273 -4.21 23.74 -12.81
C LEU A 273 -3.67 22.36 -13.23
N TYR A 274 -4.56 21.39 -13.45
CA TYR A 274 -4.19 20.05 -13.89
C TYR A 274 -3.54 20.03 -15.28
N LYS A 275 -3.96 20.92 -16.19
CA LYS A 275 -3.34 21.12 -17.51
C LYS A 275 -2.00 21.87 -17.45
N ASN A 276 -1.70 22.52 -16.32
CA ASN A 276 -0.49 23.33 -16.12
C ASN A 276 0.24 22.93 -14.82
N PRO A 277 0.57 21.64 -14.61
CA PRO A 277 1.18 21.20 -13.36
C PRO A 277 2.61 21.71 -13.23
N ASN A 278 3.11 21.73 -12.01
CA ASN A 278 4.47 22.14 -11.62
C ASN A 278 4.86 23.56 -12.07
N THR A 279 3.88 24.40 -12.38
CA THR A 279 4.08 25.81 -12.71
C THR A 279 3.32 26.68 -11.72
N GLU A 280 3.97 27.75 -11.27
CA GLU A 280 3.34 28.74 -10.41
C GLU A 280 2.38 29.60 -11.25
N LYS A 281 1.15 29.75 -10.77
CA LYS A 281 0.10 30.57 -11.37
C LYS A 281 -0.31 31.65 -10.39
N THR A 282 -0.44 32.87 -10.89
CA THR A 282 -0.98 34.00 -10.16
C THR A 282 -2.50 33.93 -10.08
N GLY A 283 -3.08 34.58 -9.07
CA GLY A 283 -4.53 34.65 -8.92
C GLY A 283 -5.22 35.29 -10.12
N ASP A 284 -4.56 36.22 -10.82
CA ASP A 284 -5.12 36.90 -11.99
C ASP A 284 -5.11 36.00 -13.23
N GLU A 285 -4.03 35.23 -13.46
CA GLU A 285 -4.01 34.20 -14.51
C GLU A 285 -5.12 33.16 -14.33
N ILE A 286 -5.42 32.80 -13.07
CA ILE A 286 -6.49 31.84 -12.78
C ILE A 286 -7.86 32.45 -13.05
N LYS A 287 -8.09 33.70 -12.65
CA LYS A 287 -9.36 34.41 -12.94
C LYS A 287 -9.60 34.52 -14.44
N GLU A 288 -8.55 34.84 -15.20
CA GLU A 288 -8.63 34.94 -16.66
C GLU A 288 -8.96 33.58 -17.27
N ALA A 289 -8.28 32.52 -16.84
CA ALA A 289 -8.52 31.16 -17.31
C ALA A 289 -9.91 30.62 -16.93
N SER A 290 -10.42 30.95 -15.75
CA SER A 290 -11.74 30.52 -15.29
C SER A 290 -12.88 31.41 -15.79
N LYS A 291 -12.57 32.54 -16.44
CA LYS A 291 -13.55 33.59 -16.82
C LYS A 291 -14.43 34.03 -15.65
N GLU A 292 -13.89 33.94 -14.43
CA GLU A 292 -14.61 34.25 -13.20
C GLU A 292 -13.80 35.21 -12.33
N ASN A 293 -14.44 36.28 -11.86
CA ASN A 293 -13.81 37.32 -11.05
C ASN A 293 -13.72 36.98 -9.54
N SER A 294 -14.10 35.77 -9.14
CA SER A 294 -14.60 35.49 -7.78
C SER A 294 -13.63 34.79 -6.82
N ILE A 295 -12.41 34.46 -7.23
CA ILE A 295 -11.44 33.77 -6.36
C ILE A 295 -10.87 34.77 -5.35
N LYS A 296 -11.49 34.82 -4.17
CA LYS A 296 -11.06 35.68 -3.07
C LYS A 296 -9.86 35.12 -2.31
N ASP A 297 -9.72 33.80 -2.25
CA ASP A 297 -8.70 33.13 -1.44
C ASP A 297 -8.32 31.75 -2.02
N LEU A 298 -7.06 31.64 -2.48
CA LEU A 298 -6.50 30.41 -3.04
C LEU A 298 -6.35 29.29 -1.99
N ASN A 299 -6.13 29.64 -0.71
CA ASN A 299 -6.03 28.64 0.36
C ASN A 299 -7.38 27.96 0.60
N LYS A 300 -8.44 28.78 0.66
CA LYS A 300 -9.81 28.29 0.82
C LYS A 300 -10.24 27.42 -0.36
N PHE A 301 -9.83 27.77 -1.58
CA PHE A 301 -10.06 26.95 -2.77
C PHE A 301 -9.44 25.55 -2.63
N VAL A 302 -8.17 25.44 -2.24
CA VAL A 302 -7.49 24.14 -2.06
C VAL A 302 -8.15 23.31 -0.95
N GLU A 303 -8.56 23.95 0.15
CA GLU A 303 -9.32 23.28 1.21
C GLU A 303 -10.70 22.80 0.74
N GLN A 304 -11.39 23.58 -0.09
CA GLN A 304 -12.67 23.22 -0.71
C GLN A 304 -12.53 22.09 -1.73
N LEU A 305 -11.36 21.90 -2.34
CA LEU A 305 -11.04 20.70 -3.11
C LEU A 305 -10.79 19.46 -2.24
N GLY A 306 -10.76 19.61 -0.91
CA GLY A 306 -10.54 18.50 0.03
C GLY A 306 -9.06 18.25 0.35
N PHE A 307 -8.14 18.98 -0.28
CA PHE A 307 -6.71 18.89 0.04
C PHE A 307 -6.45 19.59 1.38
N LYS A 308 -6.22 18.80 2.42
CA LYS A 308 -5.92 19.24 3.78
C LYS A 308 -4.68 18.52 4.30
N GLY A 309 -4.03 19.05 5.34
CA GLY A 309 -2.87 18.42 5.98
C GLY A 309 -1.76 18.09 4.98
N GLU A 310 -1.27 16.84 5.05
CA GLU A 310 -0.18 16.34 4.20
C GLU A 310 -0.52 16.39 2.70
N PHE A 311 -1.77 16.09 2.31
CA PHE A 311 -2.17 16.17 0.89
C PHE A 311 -2.05 17.59 0.35
N ARG A 312 -2.41 18.59 1.14
CA ARG A 312 -2.24 20.00 0.74
C ARG A 312 -0.76 20.33 0.59
N GLN A 313 0.05 19.95 1.57
CA GLN A 313 1.49 20.26 1.59
C GLN A 313 2.22 19.64 0.39
N VAL A 314 1.86 18.40 0.04
CA VAL A 314 2.46 17.66 -1.06
C VAL A 314 2.04 18.21 -2.42
N PHE A 315 0.73 18.29 -2.67
CA PHE A 315 0.22 18.60 -4.00
C PHE A 315 0.09 20.09 -4.29
N PHE A 316 0.16 20.97 -3.28
CA PHE A 316 -0.05 22.40 -3.47
C PHE A 316 0.95 23.26 -2.70
N LYS A 317 1.59 24.19 -3.40
CA LYS A 317 2.24 25.36 -2.78
C LYS A 317 1.35 26.56 -2.99
N VAL A 318 0.83 27.13 -1.89
CA VAL A 318 -0.17 28.21 -1.96
C VAL A 318 0.32 29.40 -1.14
N SER A 319 0.20 30.59 -1.73
CA SER A 319 0.39 31.88 -1.06
C SER A 319 -0.88 32.71 -1.19
N LYS A 320 -0.85 33.98 -0.77
CA LYS A 320 -2.01 34.88 -0.90
C LYS A 320 -2.40 35.15 -2.36
N SER A 321 -1.43 35.20 -3.27
CA SER A 321 -1.64 35.62 -4.66
C SER A 321 -1.19 34.60 -5.69
N LYS A 322 -0.57 33.49 -5.27
CA LYS A 322 -0.03 32.47 -6.17
C LYS A 322 -0.32 31.07 -5.68
N ILE A 323 -0.44 30.15 -6.62
CA ILE A 323 -0.63 28.72 -6.38
C ILE A 323 0.17 27.91 -7.40
N GLN A 324 0.76 26.83 -6.94
CA GLN A 324 1.40 25.82 -7.77
C GLN A 324 0.79 24.47 -7.41
N PHE A 325 0.34 23.74 -8.42
CA PHE A 325 -0.11 22.37 -8.31
C PHE A 325 1.02 21.43 -8.69
N ASN A 326 1.54 20.64 -7.74
CA ASN A 326 2.63 19.70 -7.98
C ASN A 326 2.06 18.36 -8.42
N ASN A 327 2.38 17.89 -9.62
CA ASN A 327 1.94 16.60 -10.12
C ASN A 327 2.79 16.12 -11.32
N PRO A 328 3.33 14.90 -11.33
CA PRO A 328 3.32 13.93 -10.23
C PRO A 328 4.30 14.30 -9.11
N ILE A 329 4.23 13.56 -7.99
CA ILE A 329 5.06 13.72 -6.80
C ILE A 329 6.10 12.61 -6.73
N THR A 330 7.38 12.95 -6.59
CA THR A 330 8.48 11.99 -6.43
C THR A 330 8.80 11.71 -4.97
N GLN A 331 9.59 10.66 -4.70
CA GLN A 331 10.04 10.34 -3.34
C GLN A 331 10.91 11.46 -2.76
N GLU A 332 11.78 12.06 -3.58
CA GLU A 332 12.63 13.19 -3.18
C GLU A 332 11.78 14.37 -2.68
N GLN A 333 10.69 14.70 -3.39
CA GLN A 333 9.78 15.76 -2.97
C GLN A 333 9.04 15.45 -1.65
N LEU A 334 8.77 14.18 -1.36
CA LEU A 334 8.19 13.76 -0.08
C LEU A 334 9.23 13.87 1.04
N ASP A 335 10.46 13.44 0.79
CA ASP A 335 11.57 13.46 1.74
C ASP A 335 11.95 14.91 2.10
N GLU A 336 11.99 15.82 1.11
CA GLU A 336 12.17 17.27 1.30
C GLU A 336 11.13 17.88 2.25
N GLN A 337 9.91 17.32 2.24
CA GLN A 337 8.81 17.77 3.10
C GLN A 337 8.74 17.03 4.45
N GLY A 338 9.63 16.05 4.67
CA GLY A 338 9.63 15.21 5.88
C GLY A 338 8.44 14.24 5.94
N ILE A 339 7.78 13.96 4.81
CA ILE A 339 6.59 13.11 4.74
C ILE A 339 7.02 11.72 4.26
N LYS A 340 6.88 10.71 5.12
CA LYS A 340 7.23 9.33 4.73
C LYS A 340 6.22 8.70 3.77
N ARG A 341 4.93 8.97 3.99
CA ARG A 341 3.81 8.49 3.18
C ARG A 341 2.55 9.30 3.50
N LEU A 342 1.70 9.51 2.49
CA LEU A 342 0.36 10.07 2.67
C LEU A 342 -0.56 9.04 3.32
N LYS A 343 -1.38 9.49 4.26
CA LYS A 343 -2.44 8.67 4.90
C LYS A 343 -3.78 9.03 4.28
N PHE A 344 -4.38 8.08 3.56
CA PHE A 344 -5.71 8.22 2.95
C PHE A 344 -6.85 8.06 3.95
#